data_AF-A0A1Y2ESU3-F1
#
_entry.id   AF-A0A1Y2ESU3-F1
#
_cell.length_a   1.000
_cell.length_b   1.000
_cell.length_c   1.000
_cell.angle_alpha   90.00
_cell.angle_beta   90.00
_cell.angle_gamma   90.00
#
_symmetry.space_group_name_H-M   'P 1'
#
loop_
_entity.id
_entity.type
_entity.pdbx_description
1 polymer ?
#
loop_
_entity_poly.entity_id
_entity_poly.type
_entity_poly.pdbx_seq_one_letter_code
_entity_poly.pdbx_strand_id
1 'polypeptide(L)'
;INKRDSKGNNILYYALKNNDINTIKYLIQNKIDANKKNNYEKSPLDVAVSKGYKTLKTEKEKLVKILILKGSNVNYTDNEENTPLIYAIQKEYLSIVKMLITNGADVN
;
A
#
# COMPACT_ATOMS: atom_id res chain seq x y z
N ILE A 1 -11.81 -5.17 14.10
CA ILE A 1 -11.18 -4.99 12.76
C ILE A 1 -9.65 -5.20 12.77
N ASN A 2 -8.92 -4.76 13.81
CA ASN A 2 -7.45 -4.81 13.87
C ASN A 2 -6.82 -6.11 14.42
N LYS A 3 -7.60 -7.20 14.54
CA LYS A 3 -7.06 -8.50 14.99
C LYS A 3 -6.07 -9.04 13.95
N ARG A 4 -5.07 -9.77 14.43
CA ARG A 4 -3.99 -10.35 13.62
C ARG A 4 -3.90 -11.85 13.80
N ASP A 5 -3.53 -12.55 12.73
CA ASP A 5 -3.20 -13.98 12.78
C ASP A 5 -1.79 -14.22 13.36
N SER A 6 -1.38 -15.48 13.44
CA SER A 6 -0.04 -15.88 13.91
C SER A 6 1.11 -15.39 13.01
N LYS A 7 0.80 -14.91 11.81
CA LYS A 7 1.76 -14.31 10.86
C LYS A 7 1.72 -12.78 10.90
N GLY A 8 0.96 -12.18 11.82
CA GLY A 8 0.82 -10.74 11.94
C GLY A 8 -0.08 -10.10 10.86
N ASN A 9 -0.77 -10.90 10.04
CA ASN A 9 -1.67 -10.43 8.99
C ASN A 9 -3.02 -10.02 9.58
N ASN A 10 -3.55 -8.88 9.14
CA ASN A 10 -4.90 -8.44 9.47
C ASN A 10 -5.89 -8.77 8.34
N ILE A 11 -7.17 -8.44 8.54
CA ILE A 11 -8.20 -8.69 7.52
C ILE A 11 -7.97 -7.92 6.20
N LEU A 12 -7.27 -6.77 6.26
CA LEU A 12 -6.88 -6.01 5.06
C LEU A 12 -5.87 -6.79 4.20
N TYR A 13 -4.91 -7.49 4.82
CA TYR A 13 -3.97 -8.34 4.10
C TYR A 13 -4.68 -9.39 3.23
N TYR A 14 -5.69 -10.07 3.77
CA TYR A 14 -6.42 -11.10 3.03
C TYR A 14 -7.31 -10.50 1.94
N ALA A 15 -7.97 -9.38 2.22
CA ALA A 15 -8.72 -8.64 1.21
C ALA A 15 -7.81 -8.21 0.05
N LEU A 16 -6.58 -7.78 0.37
CA LEU A 16 -5.56 -7.46 -0.63
C LEU A 16 -5.11 -8.70 -1.42
N LYS A 17 -4.80 -9.79 -0.72
CA LYS A 17 -4.37 -11.05 -1.33
C LYS A 17 -5.42 -11.61 -2.30
N ASN A 18 -6.70 -11.43 -1.99
CA ASN A 18 -7.83 -11.94 -2.76
C ASN A 18 -8.37 -10.94 -3.80
N ASN A 19 -7.80 -9.74 -3.89
CA ASN A 19 -8.30 -8.67 -4.77
C ASN A 19 -9.78 -8.31 -4.49
N ASP A 20 -10.23 -8.42 -3.24
CA ASP A 20 -11.60 -8.09 -2.85
C ASP A 20 -11.75 -6.60 -2.58
N ILE A 21 -12.03 -5.85 -3.65
CA ILE A 21 -12.11 -4.39 -3.65
C ILE A 21 -13.22 -3.87 -2.72
N ASN A 22 -14.36 -4.55 -2.63
CA ASN A 22 -15.47 -4.11 -1.79
C ASN A 22 -15.08 -4.18 -0.31
N THR A 23 -14.47 -5.29 0.09
CA THR A 23 -13.94 -5.46 1.44
C THR A 23 -12.80 -4.47 1.71
N ILE A 24 -11.88 -4.23 0.77
CA ILE A 24 -10.81 -3.21 0.94
C ILE A 24 -11.41 -1.83 1.21
N LYS A 25 -12.38 -1.39 0.40
CA LYS A 25 -13.05 -0.08 0.56
C LYS A 25 -13.75 0.02 1.92
N TYR A 26 -14.52 -1.00 2.28
CA TYR A 26 -15.21 -1.06 3.56
C TYR A 26 -14.24 -0.98 4.74
N LEU A 27 -13.14 -1.75 4.72
CA LEU A 27 -12.15 -1.78 5.79
C LEU A 27 -11.43 -0.43 5.93
N ILE A 28 -11.08 0.23 4.82
CA ILE A 28 -10.45 1.55 4.84
C ILE A 28 -11.40 2.63 5.38
N GLN A 29 -12.68 2.60 4.98
CA GLN A 29 -13.70 3.50 5.52
C GLN A 29 -13.86 3.35 7.03
N ASN A 30 -13.68 2.12 7.54
CA ASN A 30 -13.74 1.80 8.97
C ASN A 30 -12.40 1.99 9.71
N LYS A 31 -11.48 2.79 9.17
CA LYS A 31 -10.21 3.20 9.82
C LYS A 31 -9.38 2.02 10.32
N ILE A 32 -9.31 0.94 9.54
CA ILE A 32 -8.37 -0.16 9.83
C ILE A 32 -6.92 0.36 9.86
N ASP A 33 -6.11 -0.17 10.77
CA ASP A 33 -4.68 0.12 10.80
C ASP A 33 -3.98 -0.50 9.57
N ALA A 34 -3.58 0.36 8.64
CA ALA A 34 -2.97 0.02 7.36
C ALA A 34 -1.45 0.23 7.30
N ASN A 35 -0.82 0.65 8.41
CA ASN A 35 0.61 1.02 8.43
C ASN A 35 1.49 -0.08 9.04
N LYS A 36 0.90 -0.99 9.81
CA LYS A 36 1.64 -1.91 10.66
C LYS A 36 2.02 -3.18 9.90
N LYS A 37 3.33 -3.45 9.80
CA LYS A 37 3.94 -4.59 9.09
C LYS A 37 3.50 -5.96 9.66
N ASN A 38 3.43 -7.00 8.83
CA ASN A 38 3.26 -8.39 9.27
C ASN A 38 4.60 -9.02 9.67
N ASN A 39 4.63 -10.30 10.04
CA ASN A 39 5.86 -10.99 10.47
C ASN A 39 6.86 -11.23 9.33
N TYR A 40 6.48 -10.91 8.09
CA TYR A 40 7.37 -10.87 6.92
C TYR A 40 7.84 -9.46 6.60
N GLU A 41 7.66 -8.54 7.55
CA GLU A 41 7.99 -7.10 7.42
C GLU A 41 7.28 -6.38 6.28
N LYS A 42 6.17 -6.95 5.78
CA LYS A 42 5.35 -6.36 4.72
C LYS A 42 4.20 -5.55 5.30
N SER A 43 4.12 -4.30 4.92
CA SER A 43 2.94 -3.45 5.12
C SER A 43 1.81 -3.86 4.15
N PRO A 44 0.55 -3.49 4.46
CA PRO A 44 -0.55 -3.58 3.50
C PRO A 44 -0.25 -2.91 2.16
N LEU A 45 0.51 -1.80 2.13
CA LEU A 45 0.93 -1.16 0.89
C LEU A 45 1.88 -2.05 0.08
N ASP A 46 2.86 -2.69 0.73
CA ASP A 46 3.84 -3.57 0.06
C ASP A 46 3.16 -4.77 -0.59
N VAL A 47 2.12 -5.31 0.07
CA VAL A 47 1.31 -6.41 -0.46
C VAL A 47 0.50 -5.95 -1.67
N ALA A 48 -0.09 -4.75 -1.63
CA ALA A 48 -0.83 -4.17 -2.75
C ALA A 48 0.07 -3.92 -3.98
N VAL A 49 1.30 -3.45 -3.76
CA VAL A 49 2.28 -3.21 -4.84
C VAL A 49 2.78 -4.55 -5.42
N SER A 50 3.24 -5.47 -4.57
CA SER A 50 3.89 -6.72 -4.99
C SER A 50 2.97 -7.71 -5.70
N LYS A 51 1.68 -7.77 -5.32
CA LYS A 51 0.70 -8.67 -5.95
C LYS A 51 0.35 -8.28 -7.38
N GLY A 52 0.82 -7.14 -7.87
CA GLY A 52 0.64 -6.77 -9.26
C GLY A 52 -0.84 -6.73 -9.62
N TYR A 53 -1.63 -5.93 -8.91
CA TYR A 53 -2.98 -5.54 -9.34
C TYR A 53 -2.86 -5.01 -10.77
N LYS A 54 -3.10 -5.90 -11.74
CA LYS A 54 -2.84 -5.71 -13.17
C LYS A 54 -4.09 -5.21 -13.90
N THR A 55 -5.25 -5.21 -13.27
CA THR A 55 -6.51 -4.93 -13.97
C THR A 55 -6.97 -3.48 -13.94
N LEU A 56 -6.39 -2.59 -13.16
CA LEU A 56 -6.98 -1.25 -12.99
C LEU A 56 -5.91 -0.18 -12.72
N LYS A 57 -5.20 0.28 -13.76
CA LYS A 57 -4.28 1.44 -13.68
C LYS A 57 -4.94 2.61 -12.90
N THR A 58 -6.23 2.83 -13.16
CA THR A 58 -7.07 3.85 -12.54
C THR A 58 -7.47 3.58 -11.07
N GLU A 59 -7.63 2.32 -10.66
CA GLU A 59 -8.04 2.01 -9.27
C GLU A 59 -6.82 1.78 -8.35
N LYS A 60 -5.67 1.40 -8.92
CA LYS A 60 -4.38 1.34 -8.20
C LYS A 60 -3.95 2.73 -7.75
N GLU A 61 -4.08 3.72 -8.65
CA GLU A 61 -3.88 5.14 -8.33
C GLU A 61 -4.83 5.62 -7.24
N LYS A 62 -6.12 5.24 -7.29
CA LYS A 62 -7.09 5.57 -6.22
C LYS A 62 -6.70 4.97 -4.88
N LEU A 63 -6.27 3.71 -4.84
CA LEU A 63 -5.87 3.07 -3.59
C LEU A 63 -4.63 3.75 -2.98
N VAL A 64 -3.59 4.00 -3.79
CA VAL A 64 -2.40 4.71 -3.32
C VAL A 64 -2.78 6.12 -2.84
N LYS A 65 -3.64 6.82 -3.58
CA LYS A 65 -4.15 8.15 -3.17
C LYS A 65 -4.85 8.10 -1.81
N ILE A 66 -5.72 7.11 -1.60
CA ILE A 66 -6.43 6.95 -0.33
C ILE A 66 -5.46 6.67 0.82
N LEU A 67 -4.46 5.81 0.62
CA LEU A 67 -3.47 5.47 1.65
C LEU A 67 -2.63 6.69 2.04
N ILE A 68 -2.18 7.48 1.06
CA ILE A 68 -1.47 8.75 1.30
C ILE A 68 -2.37 9.74 2.06
N LEU A 69 -3.63 9.94 1.62
CA LEU A 69 -4.59 10.82 2.30
C LEU A 69 -4.93 10.37 3.74
N LYS A 70 -4.67 9.10 4.09
CA LYS A 70 -4.85 8.58 5.44
C LYS A 70 -3.59 8.68 6.30
N GLY A 71 -2.53 9.35 5.82
CA GLY A 71 -1.32 9.62 6.59
C GLY A 71 -0.28 8.49 6.52
N SER A 72 -0.27 7.71 5.44
CA SER A 72 0.84 6.78 5.19
C SER A 72 2.13 7.56 4.97
N ASN A 73 3.23 7.13 5.60
CA ASN A 73 4.54 7.75 5.37
C ASN A 73 5.08 7.30 4.00
N VAL A 74 5.24 8.24 3.08
CA VAL A 74 5.71 8.01 1.71
C VAL A 74 7.21 7.68 1.62
N ASN A 75 7.97 7.87 2.70
CA ASN A 75 9.42 7.67 2.78
C ASN A 75 9.82 6.43 3.58
N TYR A 76 8.87 5.60 4.01
CA TYR A 76 9.22 4.34 4.66
C TYR A 76 9.91 3.39 3.69
N THR A 77 10.96 2.77 4.18
CA THR A 77 11.73 1.78 3.45
C THR A 77 11.33 0.36 3.84
N ASP A 78 11.52 -0.54 2.89
CA ASP A 78 11.60 -1.96 3.18
C ASP A 78 13.01 -2.35 3.68
N ASN A 79 13.26 -3.65 3.76
CA ASN A 79 14.54 -4.19 4.25
C ASN A 79 15.68 -4.08 3.25
N GLU A 80 15.37 -3.74 1.99
CA GLU A 80 16.33 -3.47 0.92
C GLU A 80 16.52 -1.95 0.74
N GLU A 81 16.05 -1.15 1.71
CA GLU A 81 16.09 0.32 1.68
C GLU A 81 15.26 0.95 0.53
N ASN A 82 14.35 0.19 -0.08
CA ASN A 82 13.49 0.70 -1.14
C ASN A 82 12.31 1.49 -0.59
N THR A 83 12.11 2.71 -1.11
CA THR A 83 10.92 3.53 -0.84
C THR A 83 9.77 3.18 -1.79
N PRO A 84 8.52 3.56 -1.47
CA PRO A 84 7.41 3.54 -2.42
C PRO A 84 7.73 4.22 -3.76
N LEU A 85 8.59 5.25 -3.75
CA LEU A 85 9.03 5.96 -4.95
C LEU A 85 9.93 5.07 -5.83
N ILE A 86 10.91 4.38 -5.24
CA ILE A 86 11.79 3.44 -5.96
C ILE A 86 10.94 2.35 -6.64
N TYR A 87 9.97 1.79 -5.93
CA TYR A 87 9.04 0.81 -6.50
C TYR A 87 8.20 1.36 -7.65
N ALA A 88 7.72 2.60 -7.54
CA ALA A 88 6.93 3.23 -8.59
C ALA A 88 7.76 3.49 -9.86
N ILE A 89 9.04 3.85 -9.72
CA ILE A 89 10.00 4.04 -10.83
C ILE A 89 10.28 2.71 -11.52
N GLN A 90 10.65 1.67 -10.77
CA GLN A 90 10.94 0.33 -11.32
C GLN A 90 9.75 -0.31 -12.07
N LYS A 91 8.53 0.13 -11.77
CA LYS A 91 7.29 -0.35 -12.42
C LYS A 91 6.75 0.62 -13.47
N GLU A 92 7.45 1.71 -13.76
CA GLU A 92 7.05 2.73 -14.75
C GLU A 92 5.68 3.35 -14.45
N TYR A 93 5.32 3.49 -13.17
CA TYR A 93 4.03 4.05 -12.74
C TYR A 93 4.09 5.57 -12.59
N LEU A 94 4.21 6.28 -13.71
CA LEU A 94 4.40 7.74 -13.75
C LEU A 94 3.38 8.54 -12.92
N SER A 95 2.11 8.14 -12.93
CA SER A 95 1.05 8.78 -12.13
C SER A 95 1.26 8.64 -10.62
N ILE A 96 1.73 7.47 -10.18
CA ILE A 96 2.05 7.20 -8.78
C ILE A 96 3.34 7.94 -8.38
N VAL A 97 4.35 7.98 -9.26
CA VAL A 97 5.58 8.79 -9.05
C VAL A 97 5.22 10.25 -8.78
N LYS A 98 4.43 10.88 -9.66
CA LYS A 98 3.99 12.27 -9.50
C LYS A 98 3.25 12.48 -8.18
N MET A 99 2.37 11.55 -7.82
CA MET A 99 1.58 11.63 -6.60
C MET A 99 2.45 11.51 -5.34
N LEU A 100 3.41 10.59 -5.30
CA LEU A 100 4.33 10.42 -4.18
C LEU A 100 5.20 11.66 -3.97
N ILE A 101 5.78 12.21 -5.04
CA ILE A 101 6.57 13.45 -4.99
C ILE A 101 5.73 14.62 -4.46
N THR A 102 4.49 14.75 -4.95
CA THR A 102 3.57 15.81 -4.50
C THR A 102 3.20 15.68 -3.02
N ASN A 103 3.32 14.48 -2.44
CA ASN A 103 3.05 14.21 -1.03
C ASN A 103 4.33 14.06 -0.18
N GLY A 104 5.47 14.59 -0.66
CA GLY A 104 6.70 14.70 0.13
C GLY A 104 7.61 13.48 0.10
N ALA A 105 7.52 12.64 -0.94
CA ALA A 105 8.50 11.58 -1.14
C ALA A 105 9.89 12.18 -1.41
N ASP A 106 10.90 11.68 -0.70
CA ASP A 106 12.30 12.04 -0.93
C ASP A 106 12.75 11.47 -2.28
N VAL A 107 13.44 12.31 -3.04
CA VAL A 107 13.93 12.00 -4.39
C VAL A 107 15.43 11.72 -4.41
N ASN A 108 16.12 11.90 -3.27
CA ASN A 108 17.55 11.70 -3.10
C ASN A 108 17.91 10.28 -2.65
#